data_AF-A0A3C1NEX1-F1
#
_entry.id   AF-A0A3C1NEX1-F1
#
_cell.length_a   1.000
_cell.length_b   1.000
_cell.length_c   1.000
_cell.angle_alpha   90.00
_cell.angle_beta   90.00
_cell.angle_gamma   90.00
#
_symmetry.space_group_name_H-M   'P 1'
#
loop_
_entity.id
_entity.type
_entity.pdbx_description
1 polymer ?
#
loop_
_entity_poly.entity_id
_entity_poly.type
_entity_poly.pdbx_seq_one_letter_code
_entity_poly.pdbx_strand_id
1 'polypeptide(L)'
;DINRMVKEAESHAEEDKKRRELVEIRNQAEALVHSTERMLKEYGDKVPAGDKATVEAAVADLKGTIQGEDRDAIKQKVDALAQASMKLGEALYQSSQAGAAGAGSSASTPGDDDKVVDVDFEEVKDDDSKKSA
;
A
#
# COMPACT_ATOMS: atom_id res chain seq x y z
N ASP A 1 -18.04 -7.32 -47.50
CA ASP A 1 -17.42 -6.04 -47.07
C ASP A 1 -17.91 -5.51 -45.73
N ILE A 2 -19.21 -5.45 -45.44
CA ILE A 2 -19.73 -4.95 -44.14
C ILE A 2 -19.16 -5.71 -42.92
N ASN A 3 -19.16 -7.05 -42.93
CA ASN A 3 -18.60 -7.83 -41.81
C ASN A 3 -17.09 -7.62 -41.61
N ARG A 4 -16.35 -7.24 -42.66
CA ARG A 4 -14.91 -6.94 -42.56
C ARG A 4 -14.70 -5.57 -41.93
N MET A 5 -15.48 -4.57 -42.37
CA MET A 5 -15.48 -3.23 -41.80
C MET A 5 -15.91 -3.20 -40.32
N VAL A 6 -16.88 -4.04 -39.92
CA VAL A 6 -17.29 -4.17 -38.51
C VAL A 6 -16.17 -4.76 -37.66
N LYS A 7 -15.54 -5.85 -38.10
CA LYS A 7 -14.41 -6.46 -37.37
C LYS A 7 -13.20 -5.53 -37.27
N GLU A 8 -12.90 -4.78 -38.33
CA GLU A 8 -11.82 -3.80 -38.33
C GLU A 8 -12.16 -2.68 -37.32
N ALA A 9 -13.38 -2.14 -37.34
CA ALA A 9 -13.83 -1.14 -36.37
C ALA A 9 -13.79 -1.64 -34.91
N GLU A 10 -14.21 -2.88 -34.65
CA GLU A 10 -14.13 -3.51 -33.33
C GLU A 10 -12.68 -3.69 -32.85
N SER A 11 -11.78 -4.13 -33.74
CA SER A 11 -10.37 -4.30 -33.40
C SER A 11 -9.67 -2.97 -33.06
N HIS A 12 -9.99 -1.90 -33.78
CA HIS A 12 -9.48 -0.57 -33.49
C HIS A 12 -10.06 -0.02 -32.17
N ALA A 13 -11.35 -0.27 -31.89
CA ALA A 13 -11.96 0.11 -30.62
C ALA A 13 -11.31 -0.61 -29.42
N GLU A 14 -10.95 -1.89 -29.56
CA GLU A 14 -10.22 -2.61 -28.51
C GLU A 14 -8.79 -2.12 -28.33
N GLU A 15 -8.05 -1.83 -29.41
CA GLU A 15 -6.70 -1.27 -29.32
C GLU A 15 -6.69 0.10 -28.64
N ASP A 16 -7.62 0.98 -29.00
CA ASP A 16 -7.75 2.31 -28.38
C ASP A 16 -8.12 2.20 -26.90
N LYS A 17 -8.98 1.24 -26.54
CA LYS A 17 -9.31 0.97 -25.14
C LYS A 17 -8.10 0.49 -24.36
N LYS A 18 -7.32 -0.45 -24.91
CA LYS A 18 -6.09 -0.95 -24.28
C LYS A 18 -5.05 0.15 -24.09
N ARG A 19 -4.88 1.03 -25.09
CA ARG A 19 -3.98 2.19 -24.99
C ARG A 19 -4.42 3.16 -23.90
N ARG A 20 -5.73 3.47 -23.82
CA ARG A 20 -6.27 4.33 -22.76
C ARG A 20 -6.04 3.72 -21.38
N GLU A 21 -6.37 2.45 -21.19
CA GLU A 21 -6.19 1.74 -19.92
C GLU A 21 -4.71 1.71 -19.50
N LEU A 22 -3.79 1.53 -20.45
CA LEU A 22 -2.36 1.55 -20.18
C LEU A 22 -1.87 2.93 -19.72
N VAL A 23 -2.32 4.00 -20.36
CA VAL A 23 -2.00 5.38 -19.95
C VAL A 23 -2.58 5.69 -18.57
N GLU A 24 -3.82 5.26 -18.31
CA GLU A 24 -4.46 5.48 -17.01
C GLU A 24 -3.72 4.76 -15.89
N ILE A 25 -3.36 3.49 -16.10
CA ILE A 25 -2.58 2.70 -15.12
C ILE A 25 -1.18 3.29 -14.92
N ARG A 26 -0.52 3.80 -15.97
CA ARG A 26 0.75 4.52 -15.84
C ARG A 26 0.62 5.77 -14.98
N ASN A 27 -0.39 6.59 -15.20
CA ASN A 27 -0.64 7.80 -14.39
C ASN A 27 -0.93 7.44 -12.94
N GLN A 28 -1.71 6.39 -12.68
CA GLN A 28 -1.99 5.88 -11.34
C GLN A 28 -0.70 5.38 -10.66
N ALA A 29 0.14 4.66 -11.38
CA ALA A 29 1.42 4.16 -10.89
C ALA A 29 2.37 5.31 -10.51
N GLU A 30 2.52 6.31 -11.38
CA GLU A 30 3.35 7.48 -11.11
C GLU A 30 2.85 8.28 -9.89
N ALA A 31 1.54 8.49 -9.79
CA ALA A 31 0.94 9.15 -8.63
C ALA A 31 1.21 8.37 -7.33
N LEU A 32 1.08 7.04 -7.36
CA LEU A 32 1.31 6.18 -6.20
C LEU A 32 2.80 6.17 -5.79
N VAL A 33 3.71 6.08 -6.77
CA VAL A 33 5.16 6.20 -6.56
C VAL A 33 5.48 7.51 -5.86
N HIS A 34 5.03 8.64 -6.41
CA HIS A 34 5.33 9.95 -5.85
C HIS A 34 4.75 10.13 -4.45
N SER A 35 3.51 9.68 -4.22
CA SER A 35 2.88 9.70 -2.90
C SER A 35 3.66 8.87 -1.87
N THR A 36 4.13 7.70 -2.27
CA THR A 36 4.85 6.78 -1.39
C THR A 36 6.27 7.29 -1.09
N GLU A 37 6.99 7.81 -2.09
CA GLU A 37 8.29 8.45 -1.90
C GLU A 37 8.20 9.64 -0.95
N ARG A 38 7.14 10.44 -1.06
CA ARG A 38 6.88 11.54 -0.14
C ARG A 38 6.64 11.04 1.28
N MET A 39 5.82 10.00 1.45
CA MET A 39 5.55 9.40 2.77
C MET A 39 6.83 8.82 3.40
N LEU A 40 7.67 8.13 2.63
CA LEU A 40 8.97 7.64 3.08
C LEU A 40 9.93 8.76 3.46
N LYS A 41 9.88 9.90 2.77
CA LYS A 41 10.71 11.06 3.09
C LYS A 41 10.25 11.78 4.37
N GLU A 42 8.94 11.88 4.58
CA GLU A 42 8.37 12.57 5.75
C GLU A 42 8.40 11.70 7.02
N TYR A 43 8.27 10.37 6.86
CA TYR A 43 8.04 9.46 7.97
C TYR A 43 8.95 8.23 7.99
N GLY A 44 9.89 8.10 7.05
CA GLY A 44 10.78 6.95 6.97
C GLY A 44 11.71 6.78 8.17
N ASP A 45 11.81 7.78 9.05
CA ASP A 45 12.53 7.68 10.33
C ASP A 45 11.70 7.01 11.43
N LYS A 46 10.37 6.95 11.26
CA LYS A 46 9.42 6.31 12.19
C LYS A 46 9.03 4.89 11.75
N VAL A 47 9.47 4.46 10.58
CA VAL A 47 9.17 3.15 9.99
C VAL A 47 10.35 2.21 10.22
N PRO A 48 10.11 0.92 10.54
CA PRO A 48 11.19 -0.07 10.62
C PRO A 48 12.02 -0.13 9.34
N ALA A 49 13.35 -0.25 9.46
CA ALA A 49 14.26 -0.27 8.32
C ALA A 49 13.96 -1.39 7.31
N GLY A 50 13.44 -2.54 7.77
CA GLY A 50 13.02 -3.64 6.91
C GLY A 50 11.81 -3.29 6.04
N ASP A 51 10.80 -2.65 6.62
CA ASP A 51 9.61 -2.21 5.89
C ASP A 51 9.95 -1.08 4.92
N LYS A 52 10.77 -0.12 5.37
CA LYS A 52 11.30 0.96 4.53
C LYS A 52 11.99 0.41 3.28
N ALA A 53 12.93 -0.52 3.45
CA ALA A 53 13.65 -1.14 2.34
C ALA A 53 12.72 -1.91 1.38
N THR A 54 11.69 -2.57 1.93
CA THR A 54 10.68 -3.29 1.13
C THR A 54 9.87 -2.34 0.26
N VAL A 55 9.43 -1.20 0.83
CA VAL A 55 8.68 -0.18 0.07
C VAL A 55 9.57 0.52 -0.95
N GLU A 56 10.82 0.86 -0.60
CA GLU A 56 11.78 1.45 -1.55
C GLU A 56 12.05 0.52 -2.74
N ALA A 57 12.20 -0.79 -2.49
CA ALA A 57 12.34 -1.79 -3.55
C ALA A 57 11.07 -1.86 -4.43
N ALA A 58 9.88 -1.87 -3.83
CA ALA A 58 8.62 -1.89 -4.57
C ALA A 58 8.42 -0.62 -5.43
N VAL A 59 8.84 0.54 -4.93
CA VAL A 59 8.83 1.81 -5.69
C VAL A 59 9.79 1.74 -6.87
N ALA A 60 11.02 1.26 -6.67
CA ALA A 60 12.01 1.11 -7.74
C ALA A 60 11.54 0.13 -8.83
N ASP A 61 10.97 -1.01 -8.41
CA ASP A 61 10.38 -2.00 -9.30
C ASP A 61 9.23 -1.42 -10.13
N LEU A 62 8.32 -0.69 -9.48
CA LEU A 62 7.21 -0.06 -10.19
C LEU A 62 7.72 1.00 -11.18
N LYS A 63 8.71 1.82 -10.79
CA LYS A 63 9.38 2.79 -11.68
C LYS A 63 10.01 2.13 -12.92
N GLY A 64 10.63 0.97 -12.75
CA GLY A 64 11.16 0.20 -13.89
C GLY A 64 10.04 -0.36 -14.78
N THR A 65 8.98 -0.88 -14.16
CA THR A 65 7.87 -1.54 -14.85
C THR A 65 7.02 -0.54 -15.65
N ILE A 66 6.78 0.68 -15.14
CA ILE A 66 6.01 1.71 -15.85
C ILE A 66 6.68 2.17 -17.15
N GLN A 67 7.99 1.97 -17.31
CA GLN A 67 8.69 2.29 -18.56
C GLN A 67 8.37 1.29 -19.68
N GLY A 68 7.88 0.10 -19.33
CA GLY A 68 7.41 -0.92 -20.27
C GLY A 68 5.97 -0.72 -20.74
N GLU A 69 5.52 -1.58 -21.65
CA GLU A 69 4.16 -1.56 -22.22
C GLU A 69 3.27 -2.70 -21.70
N ASP A 70 3.72 -3.42 -20.66
CA ASP A 70 2.99 -4.51 -20.05
C ASP A 70 2.00 -4.00 -18.99
N ARG A 71 0.76 -3.80 -19.41
CA ARG A 71 -0.34 -3.34 -18.56
C ARG A 71 -0.53 -4.23 -17.32
N ASP A 72 -0.49 -5.55 -17.49
CA ASP A 72 -0.79 -6.49 -16.41
C ASP A 72 0.33 -6.49 -15.37
N ALA A 73 1.58 -6.40 -15.83
CA ALA A 73 2.73 -6.24 -14.96
C ALA A 73 2.68 -4.93 -14.16
N ILE A 74 2.35 -3.79 -14.82
CA ILE A 74 2.22 -2.50 -14.12
C ILE A 74 1.12 -2.59 -13.07
N LYS A 75 -0.04 -3.15 -13.42
CA LYS A 75 -1.16 -3.28 -12.48
C LYS A 75 -0.79 -4.11 -11.25
N GLN A 76 -0.14 -5.25 -11.43
CA GLN A 76 0.32 -6.09 -10.31
C GLN A 76 1.30 -5.34 -9.39
N LYS A 77 2.23 -4.56 -9.97
CA LYS A 77 3.18 -3.75 -9.19
C LYS A 77 2.50 -2.58 -8.49
N VAL A 78 1.49 -1.96 -9.10
CA VAL A 78 0.64 -0.93 -8.46
C VAL A 78 -0.07 -1.52 -7.24
N ASP A 79 -0.73 -2.67 -7.39
CA ASP A 79 -1.43 -3.33 -6.29
C ASP A 79 -0.47 -3.72 -5.17
N ALA A 80 0.71 -4.24 -5.51
CA ALA A 80 1.76 -4.59 -4.54
C ALA A 80 2.28 -3.36 -3.79
N LEU A 81 2.55 -2.25 -4.49
CA LEU A 81 2.96 -1.00 -3.85
C LEU A 81 1.85 -0.43 -2.97
N ALA A 82 0.59 -0.48 -3.42
CA ALA A 82 -0.54 0.00 -2.64
C ALA A 82 -0.69 -0.78 -1.32
N GLN A 83 -0.55 -2.11 -1.35
CA GLN A 83 -0.56 -2.93 -0.15
C GLN A 83 0.61 -2.62 0.79
N ALA A 84 1.81 -2.42 0.25
CA ALA A 84 2.98 -2.05 1.04
C ALA A 84 2.82 -0.66 1.67
N SER A 85 2.29 0.30 0.93
CA SER A 85 1.99 1.65 1.41
C SER A 85 0.88 1.68 2.47
N MET A 86 -0.12 0.79 2.38
CA MET A 86 -1.13 0.65 3.43
C MET A 86 -0.53 0.13 4.74
N LYS A 87 0.31 -0.92 4.69
CA LYS A 87 1.02 -1.42 5.87
C LYS A 87 1.93 -0.35 6.49
N LEU A 88 2.60 0.42 5.64
CA LEU A 88 3.45 1.52 6.09
C LEU A 88 2.61 2.61 6.76
N GLY A 89 1.46 2.97 6.18
CA GLY A 89 0.50 3.91 6.76
C GLY A 89 -0.10 3.43 8.08
N GLU A 90 -0.36 2.13 8.23
CA GLU A 90 -0.86 1.53 9.47
C GLU A 90 0.19 1.57 10.58
N ALA A 91 1.43 1.18 10.29
CA ALA A 91 2.56 1.30 11.23
C ALA A 91 2.79 2.77 11.65
N LEU A 92 2.62 3.69 10.70
CA LEU A 92 2.68 5.13 10.95
C LEU A 92 1.53 5.64 11.80
N TYR A 93 0.31 5.19 11.54
CA TYR A 93 -0.87 5.58 12.31
C TYR A 93 -0.79 5.04 13.73
N GLN A 94 -0.33 3.80 13.93
CA GLN A 94 -0.05 3.22 15.24
C GLN A 94 1.07 3.98 15.96
N SER A 95 2.16 4.32 15.28
CA SER A 95 3.24 5.15 15.83
C SER A 95 2.77 6.57 16.16
N SER A 96 1.90 7.15 15.35
CA SER A 96 1.35 8.49 15.55
C SER A 96 0.22 8.52 16.58
N GLN A 97 -0.49 7.42 16.80
CA GLN A 97 -1.47 7.27 17.89
C GLN A 97 -0.76 7.01 19.23
N ALA A 98 0.35 6.26 19.22
CA ALA A 98 1.28 6.19 20.34
C ALA A 98 1.96 7.55 20.63
N GLY A 99 2.16 8.39 19.60
CA GLY A 99 2.62 9.77 19.73
C GLY A 99 1.54 10.79 20.09
N ALA A 100 0.27 10.51 19.80
CA ALA A 100 -0.88 11.33 20.17
C ALA A 100 -1.34 11.09 21.63
N ALA A 101 -0.79 10.08 22.30
CA ALA A 101 -0.75 10.02 23.76
C ALA A 101 0.30 10.98 24.38
N GLY A 102 1.12 11.66 23.56
CA GLY A 102 2.14 12.62 23.99
C GLY A 102 1.97 14.06 23.49
N ALA A 103 1.03 14.34 22.59
CA ALA A 103 0.83 15.68 22.03
C ALA A 103 -0.66 15.97 21.78
N GLY A 104 -1.43 15.98 22.87
CA GLY A 104 -2.86 16.24 22.83
C GLY A 104 -3.42 16.63 24.20
N SER A 105 -2.76 17.52 24.94
CA SER A 105 -3.42 18.16 26.09
C SER A 105 -2.89 19.55 26.35
N SER A 106 -3.50 20.52 25.67
CA SER A 106 -3.56 21.89 26.15
C SER A 106 -5.03 22.32 26.16
N ALA A 107 -5.79 21.74 27.10
CA ALA A 107 -7.03 22.30 27.63
C ALA A 107 -7.42 21.59 28.96
N SER A 108 -6.91 22.13 30.07
CA SER A 108 -7.63 22.34 31.34
C SER A 108 -8.13 21.16 32.22
N THR A 109 -7.32 20.86 33.26
CA THR A 109 -7.68 20.53 34.69
C THR A 109 -8.31 19.15 35.07
N PRO A 110 -8.24 18.70 36.34
CA PRO A 110 -7.54 17.45 36.72
C PRO A 110 -8.43 16.42 37.46
N GLY A 111 -8.09 15.14 37.37
CA GLY A 111 -8.68 14.14 38.26
C GLY A 111 -8.41 12.71 37.81
N ASP A 112 -7.79 11.97 38.72
CA ASP A 112 -7.88 10.53 38.98
C ASP A 112 -7.71 9.50 37.86
N ASP A 113 -6.81 8.57 38.20
CA ASP A 113 -6.91 7.13 38.05
C ASP A 113 -6.91 6.50 36.64
N ASP A 114 -5.76 5.89 36.36
CA ASP A 114 -5.63 4.45 36.11
C ASP A 114 -6.78 3.78 35.34
N LYS A 115 -6.56 3.50 34.05
CA LYS A 115 -6.88 2.21 33.43
C LYS A 115 -6.53 2.14 31.94
N VAL A 116 -6.00 0.97 31.59
CA VAL A 116 -5.96 0.29 30.29
C VAL A 116 -4.80 0.62 29.34
N VAL A 117 -3.75 -0.20 29.44
CA VAL A 117 -3.19 -0.84 28.24
C VAL A 117 -2.99 -2.31 28.57
N ASP A 118 -4.01 -3.11 28.24
CA ASP A 118 -3.95 -4.57 28.29
C ASP A 118 -4.23 -5.05 26.87
N VAL A 119 -3.17 -5.29 26.09
CA VAL A 119 -3.22 -6.11 24.90
C VAL A 119 -1.91 -6.91 24.85
N ASP A 120 -1.91 -8.00 25.61
CA ASP A 120 -1.01 -9.13 25.41
C ASP A 120 -1.12 -9.61 23.95
N PHE A 121 -0.02 -9.50 23.21
CA PHE A 121 0.17 -10.22 21.95
C PHE A 121 0.63 -11.64 22.32
N GLU A 122 -0.33 -12.50 22.67
CA GLU A 122 -0.08 -13.92 22.85
C GLU A 122 -0.03 -14.59 21.47
N GLU A 123 1.21 -14.92 21.07
CA GLU A 123 1.55 -15.62 19.84
C GLU A 123 0.89 -17.01 19.86
N VAL A 124 -0.27 -17.17 19.20
CA VAL A 124 -0.91 -18.47 19.02
C VAL A 124 -0.04 -19.32 18.09
N LYS A 125 0.80 -20.16 18.69
CA LYS A 125 1.35 -21.35 18.04
C LYS A 125 0.47 -22.54 18.43
N ASP A 126 -0.43 -22.88 17.51
CA ASP A 126 -1.01 -24.20 17.39
C ASP A 126 0.11 -25.24 17.42
N ASP A 127 0.10 -26.17 18.39
CA ASP A 127 0.72 -27.48 18.20
C ASP A 127 0.08 -28.54 19.11
N ASP A 128 -0.52 -29.51 18.44
CA ASP A 128 -0.60 -30.92 18.77
C ASP A 128 -1.41 -31.43 19.97
N SER A 129 -2.63 -31.81 19.62
CA SER A 129 -3.20 -33.13 19.85
C SER A 129 -2.33 -34.14 20.60
N LYS A 130 -2.68 -34.45 21.87
CA LYS A 130 -2.61 -35.81 22.42
C LYS A 130 -3.20 -35.93 23.82
N LYS A 131 -4.17 -36.85 23.90
CA LYS A 131 -4.13 -38.01 24.81
C LYS A 131 -4.71 -37.80 26.21
N SER A 132 -6.00 -38.12 26.30
CA SER A 132 -6.60 -39.13 27.21
C SER A 132 -6.04 -39.26 28.63
N ALA A 133 -6.91 -39.07 29.62
CA ALA A 133 -7.23 -40.05 30.66
C ALA A 133 -8.52 -39.63 31.39
#